data_AF-F8VS12-F1
#
_entry.id   AF-F8VS12-F1
#
_cell.length_a   1.000
_cell.length_b   1.000
_cell.length_c   1.000
_cell.angle_alpha   90.00
_cell.angle_beta   90.00
_cell.angle_gamma   90.00
#
_symmetry.space_group_name_H-M   'P 1'
#
loop_
_entity.id
_entity.type
_entity.pdbx_description
1 polymer ?
#
loop_
_entity_poly.entity_id
_entity_poly.type
_entity_poly.pdbx_seq_one_letter_code
_entity_poly.pdbx_strand_id
1 'polypeptide(L)' 'MATETVELHKLKLAELKQECLARGLETKGIKQDLIHRLQAYLEEHGRRNKAH' A
#
# COMPACT_ATOMS: atom_id res chain seq x y z
N MET A 1 7.08 12.72 -4.39
CA MET A 1 6.81 11.37 -4.92
C MET A 1 5.38 11.05 -4.54
N ALA A 2 4.41 11.46 -5.36
CA ALA A 2 2.97 11.31 -5.07
C ALA A 2 2.32 10.23 -5.96
N THR A 3 3.14 9.48 -6.71
CA THR A 3 2.68 8.51 -7.70
C THR A 3 2.26 7.21 -7.02
N GLU A 4 3.06 6.68 -6.10
CA GLU A 4 2.80 5.37 -5.46
C GLU A 4 1.50 5.34 -4.64
N THR A 5 1.16 6.41 -3.92
CA THR A 5 -0.06 6.46 -3.11
C THR A 5 -1.33 6.62 -3.95
N VAL A 6 -1.24 7.31 -5.09
CA VAL A 6 -2.35 7.50 -6.04
C VAL A 6 -2.63 6.21 -6.82
N GLU A 7 -1.61 5.38 -7.05
CA GLU A 7 -1.76 4.08 -7.71
C GLU A 7 -2.63 3.12 -6.87
N LEU A 8 -2.49 3.13 -5.54
CA LEU A 8 -3.30 2.30 -4.63
C LEU A 8 -4.81 2.53 -4.79
N HIS A 9 -5.23 3.78 -5.05
CA HIS A 9 -6.64 4.10 -5.24
C HIS A 9 -7.21 3.50 -6.54
N LYS A 10 -6.36 3.33 -7.57
CA LYS A 10 -6.72 2.75 -8.87
C LYS A 10 -6.79 1.22 -8.84
N LEU A 11 -6.11 0.58 -7.89
CA LEU A 11 -6.13 -0.87 -7.74
C LEU A 11 -7.52 -1.40 -7.30
N LYS A 12 -7.83 -2.63 -7.72
CA LYS A 12 -9.03 -3.34 -7.26
C LYS A 12 -8.84 -3.83 -5.83
N LEU A 13 -9.93 -4.13 -5.15
CA LEU A 13 -9.89 -4.67 -3.78
C LEU A 13 -9.04 -5.95 -3.67
N ALA A 14 -9.11 -6.82 -4.68
CA ALA A 14 -8.32 -8.05 -4.75
C ALA A 14 -6.80 -7.75 -4.79
N GLU A 15 -6.39 -6.85 -5.69
CA GLU A 15 -5.00 -6.40 -5.82
C GLU A 15 -4.47 -5.79 -4.51
N LEU A 16 -5.26 -4.94 -3.85
CA LEU A 16 -4.89 -4.33 -2.57
C LEU A 16 -4.69 -5.38 -1.47
N LYS A 17 -5.53 -6.42 -1.44
CA LYS A 17 -5.36 -7.53 -0.50
C LYS A 17 -4.08 -8.31 -0.79
N GLN A 18 -3.78 -8.58 -2.05
CA GLN A 18 -2.55 -9.26 -2.43
C GLN A 18 -1.31 -8.44 -2.05
N GLU A 19 -1.32 -7.14 -2.29
CA GLU A 19 -0.20 -6.25 -1.93
C GLU A 19 -0.01 -6.14 -0.42
N CYS A 20 -1.11 -6.10 0.36
CA CYS A 20 -1.03 -6.22 1.81
C CYS A 20 -0.40 -7.56 2.21
N LEU A 21 -0.90 -8.68 1.67
CA LEU A 21 -0.42 -10.01 2.01
C LEU A 21 1.06 -10.20 1.68
N ALA A 22 1.50 -9.73 0.51
CA ALA A 22 2.89 -9.79 0.06
C ALA A 22 3.85 -9.01 0.98
N ARG A 23 3.36 -7.93 1.59
CA ARG A 23 4.08 -7.12 2.59
C ARG A 23 3.92 -7.63 4.02
N GLY A 24 3.15 -8.70 4.24
CA GLY A 24 2.82 -9.21 5.57
C GLY A 24 1.84 -8.32 6.35
N LEU A 25 1.12 -7.42 5.66
CA LEU A 25 0.08 -6.57 6.24
C LEU A 25 -1.25 -7.32 6.30
N GLU A 26 -2.04 -7.02 7.32
CA GLU A 26 -3.35 -7.63 7.46
C GLU A 26 -4.34 -7.13 6.39
N THR A 27 -5.06 -8.07 5.77
CA THR A 27 -5.97 -7.85 4.64
C THR A 27 -7.45 -7.74 5.04
N LYS A 28 -7.73 -7.54 6.33
CA LYS A 28 -9.10 -7.39 6.86
C LYS A 28 -9.57 -5.96 6.67
N GLY A 29 -10.88 -5.78 6.53
CA GLY A 29 -11.51 -4.47 6.35
C GLY A 29 -11.91 -4.17 4.90
N ILE A 30 -12.32 -2.92 4.69
CA ILE A 30 -12.80 -2.39 3.40
C ILE A 30 -11.64 -1.89 2.53
N LYS A 31 -11.92 -1.58 1.25
CA LYS A 31 -10.91 -1.09 0.30
C LYS A 31 -10.07 0.07 0.85
N GLN A 32 -10.71 1.03 1.53
CA GLN A 32 -10.02 2.18 2.12
C GLN A 32 -9.06 1.79 3.24
N ASP A 33 -9.40 0.80 4.06
CA ASP A 33 -8.54 0.34 5.15
C ASP A 33 -7.24 -0.23 4.60
N LEU A 34 -7.34 -1.07 3.56
CA LEU A 34 -6.17 -1.61 2.85
C LEU A 34 -5.32 -0.52 2.22
N ILE A 35 -5.96 0.47 1.60
CA ILE A 35 -5.25 1.61 0.99
C ILE A 35 -4.50 2.40 2.07
N HIS A 36 -5.15 2.78 3.17
CA HIS A 36 -4.48 3.52 4.25
C HIS A 36 -3.34 2.71 4.86
N ARG A 37 -3.52 1.41 5.04
CA ARG A 37 -2.50 0.51 5.60
C ARG A 37 -1.29 0.40 4.67
N LEU A 38 -1.52 0.28 3.37
CA LEU A 38 -0.47 0.30 2.35
C LEU A 38 0.20 1.67 2.25
N GLN A 39 -0.56 2.77 2.31
CA GLN A 39 -0.01 4.13 2.30
C GLN A 39 0.89 4.35 3.52
N ALA A 40 0.42 4.04 4.73
CA ALA A 40 1.20 4.15 5.95
C ALA A 40 2.48 3.31 5.88
N TYR A 41 2.38 2.06 5.40
CA TYR A 41 3.54 1.21 5.19
C TYR A 41 4.53 1.79 4.18
N LEU A 42 4.06 2.35 3.05
CA LEU A 42 4.91 2.99 2.05
C LEU A 42 5.49 4.32 2.54
N GLU A 43 4.81 5.07 3.37
CA GLU A 43 5.35 6.30 3.97
C GLU A 43 6.44 5.98 5.00
N GLU A 44 6.24 4.93 5.79
CA GLU A 44 7.19 4.48 6.82
C GLU A 44 8.40 3.75 6.21
N HIS A 45 8.17 2.82 5.27
CA HIS A 45 9.23 1.99 4.65
C HIS A 45 9.78 2.56 3.32
N GLY A 46 9.00 3.34 2.58
CA GLY A 46 9.40 3.93 1.30
C GLY A 46 10.41 5.07 1.45
N ARG A 47 10.66 5.55 2.68
CA ARG A 47 11.75 6.49 2.97
C ARG A 47 13.15 5.86 2.86
N ARG A 48 13.27 4.55 2.65
CA ARG A 48 14.56 3.83 2.62
C ARG A 48 15.06 3.41 1.22
N ASN A 49 14.34 3.70 0.14
CA ASN A 49 14.79 3.36 -1.23
C ASN A 49 15.04 4.58 -2.13
N LYS A 50 15.78 5.58 -1.62
CA LYS A 50 16.54 6.52 -2.46
C LYS A 50 18.03 6.40 -2.13
N ALA A 51 18.64 5.34 -2.65
CA ALA A 51 20.09 5.26 -2.80
C ALA A 51 20.39 4.56 -4.13
N HIS A 52 20.16 5.28 -5.24
CA HIS A 52 21.04 5.21 -6.40
C HIS A 52 21.01 6.57 -7.10
#